data_AF-A0A7J3ABC1-F1
#
_entry.id   AF-A0A7J3ABC1-F1
#
_cell.length_a   1.000
_cell.length_b   1.000
_cell.length_c   1.000
_cell.angle_alpha   90.00
_cell.angle_beta   90.00
_cell.angle_gamma   90.00
#
_symmetry.space_group_name_H-M   'P 1'
#
loop_
_entity.id
_entity.type
_entity.pdbx_description
1 polymer ?
#
loop_
_entity_poly.entity_id
_entity_poly.type
_entity_poly.pdbx_seq_one_letter_code
_entity_poly.pdbx_strand_id
1 'polypeptide(L)'
;MVARSAVEMGKLPFQVHALGSPTEVMENYRFDVLADMIMTAKMNLPPERPLHLFGAGHPMMFALAVALGCDLFDSAAYALYARENRYMTENGTWRLEELEFFPCQCPKCTSTKPKAVLEMPQADRVTFLAEHNLYVCQAELKRIKQAIKDGRLWEHLEMRAHAHPTLLTALKKLKKYADFIAAHSPVVKRSGLFFFSSLSTARPEVVNYRNRLFERYSPPDTARLLLLLPQTRKKPFHKTPEYAKIRKILQNLDEALSSKVHVCFYAAPFGAIPLELDEVYPLSQHEVALPLDKETIEYVAKHVSDYIAYANYETVVLLNDPQQWGDSIKKYCKRSCLKKAAKFEHVNIHAEGSKNILTRLEMILRKHLSDEP
;
A
#
# COMPACT_ATOMS: atom_id res chain seq x y z
N MET A 1 24.45 -11.63 11.59
CA MET A 1 25.41 -12.19 10.61
C MET A 1 25.30 -11.48 9.25
N VAL A 2 24.11 -11.45 8.62
CA VAL A 2 23.88 -10.80 7.29
C VAL A 2 24.37 -9.36 7.22
N ALA A 3 23.98 -8.49 8.17
CA ALA A 3 24.37 -7.07 8.15
C ALA A 3 25.89 -6.87 8.12
N ARG A 4 26.63 -7.55 9.01
CA ARG A 4 28.10 -7.48 9.06
C ARG A 4 28.72 -7.93 7.73
N SER A 5 28.22 -9.03 7.16
CA SER A 5 28.70 -9.52 5.86
C SER A 5 28.43 -8.52 4.74
N ALA A 6 27.23 -7.93 4.70
CA ALA A 6 26.86 -6.93 3.71
C ALA A 6 27.75 -5.69 3.77
N VAL A 7 28.03 -5.17 4.98
CA VAL A 7 28.93 -4.02 5.17
C VAL A 7 30.35 -4.33 4.69
N GLU A 8 30.93 -5.47 5.09
CA GLU A 8 32.30 -5.81 4.69
C GLU A 8 32.40 -6.12 3.20
N MET A 9 31.43 -6.83 2.63
CA MET A 9 31.40 -7.10 1.19
C MET A 9 31.17 -5.84 0.35
N GLY A 10 30.38 -4.89 0.85
CA GLY A 10 30.12 -3.61 0.17
C GLY A 10 31.37 -2.75 -0.02
N LYS A 11 32.37 -2.87 0.87
CA LYS A 11 33.66 -2.17 0.77
C LYS A 11 34.55 -2.71 -0.36
N LEU A 12 34.33 -3.95 -0.78
CA LEU A 12 35.15 -4.61 -1.79
C LEU A 12 34.66 -4.26 -3.21
N PRO A 13 35.54 -4.28 -4.24
CA PRO A 13 35.22 -3.85 -5.59
C PRO A 13 34.47 -4.93 -6.42
N PHE A 14 33.47 -5.60 -5.84
CA PHE A 14 32.61 -6.55 -6.54
C PHE A 14 31.41 -5.84 -7.17
N GLN A 15 31.05 -6.24 -8.39
CA GLN A 15 29.98 -5.62 -9.19
C GLN A 15 28.59 -6.19 -8.84
N VAL A 16 28.51 -7.44 -8.38
CA VAL A 16 27.27 -8.13 -8.01
C VAL A 16 27.43 -8.72 -6.62
N HIS A 17 26.38 -8.61 -5.81
CA HIS A 17 26.33 -9.24 -4.49
C HIS A 17 25.28 -10.34 -4.49
N ALA A 18 25.55 -11.45 -3.80
CA ALA A 18 24.61 -12.55 -3.67
C ALA A 18 24.21 -12.75 -2.21
N LEU A 19 22.91 -12.94 -1.96
CA LEU A 19 22.42 -13.42 -0.69
C LEU A 19 22.44 -14.95 -0.70
N GLY A 20 23.50 -15.51 -0.09
CA GLY A 20 23.70 -16.95 0.05
C GLY A 20 22.85 -17.59 1.17
N SER A 21 22.64 -18.90 1.06
CA SER A 21 21.90 -19.74 2.02
C SER A 21 20.41 -19.43 2.29
N PRO A 22 19.62 -18.79 1.39
CA PRO A 22 18.18 -18.66 1.62
C PRO A 22 17.40 -19.92 1.21
N THR A 23 18.03 -20.92 0.57
CA THR A 23 17.35 -22.09 0.00
C THR A 23 16.50 -22.83 1.03
N GLU A 24 17.08 -23.19 2.18
CA GLU A 24 16.34 -23.86 3.26
C GLU A 24 15.19 -22.99 3.81
N VAL A 25 15.38 -21.66 3.85
CA VAL A 25 14.34 -20.72 4.29
C VAL A 25 13.16 -20.73 3.32
N MET A 26 13.44 -20.78 2.02
CA MET A 26 12.42 -20.84 0.97
C MET A 26 11.72 -22.21 0.93
N GLU A 27 12.45 -23.31 1.05
CA GLU A 27 11.88 -24.67 1.09
C GLU A 27 10.95 -24.88 2.29
N ASN A 28 11.26 -24.25 3.43
CA ASN A 28 10.41 -24.27 4.63
C ASN A 28 9.35 -23.15 4.64
N TYR A 29 9.11 -22.47 3.51
CA TYR A 29 8.09 -21.42 3.36
C TYR A 29 8.21 -20.26 4.36
N ARG A 30 9.41 -20.02 4.91
CA ARG A 30 9.68 -18.94 5.88
C ARG A 30 9.96 -17.61 5.19
N PHE A 31 9.02 -17.14 4.38
CA PHE A 31 9.17 -15.92 3.58
C PHE A 31 9.31 -14.64 4.42
N ASP A 32 8.83 -14.66 5.66
CA ASP A 32 8.98 -13.54 6.59
C ASP A 32 10.43 -13.41 7.08
N VAL A 33 11.15 -14.53 7.23
CA VAL A 33 12.59 -14.57 7.50
C VAL A 33 13.37 -14.19 6.24
N LEU A 34 12.95 -14.69 5.07
CA LEU A 34 13.53 -14.29 3.80
C LEU A 34 13.47 -12.76 3.60
N ALA A 35 12.32 -12.15 3.90
CA ALA A 35 12.15 -10.71 3.82
C ALA A 35 13.13 -9.96 4.74
N ASP A 36 13.30 -10.44 5.98
CA ASP A 36 14.29 -9.86 6.91
C ASP A 36 15.72 -10.00 6.38
N MET A 37 16.07 -11.15 5.81
CA MET A 37 17.41 -11.37 5.24
C MET A 37 17.68 -10.42 4.06
N ILE A 38 16.74 -10.29 3.13
CA ILE A 38 16.86 -9.41 1.96
C ILE A 38 16.94 -7.95 2.41
N MET A 39 16.04 -7.50 3.28
CA MET A 39 16.06 -6.11 3.77
C MET A 39 17.33 -5.81 4.54
N THR A 40 17.80 -6.73 5.39
CA THR A 40 19.07 -6.58 6.10
C THR A 40 20.24 -6.43 5.12
N ALA A 41 20.27 -7.20 4.03
CA ALA A 41 21.29 -7.06 3.00
C ALA A 41 21.18 -5.70 2.28
N LYS A 42 20.00 -5.36 1.76
CA LYS A 42 19.77 -4.11 0.99
C LYS A 42 19.99 -2.83 1.80
N MET A 43 19.74 -2.85 3.10
CA MET A 43 20.02 -1.70 3.98
C MET A 43 21.52 -1.47 4.24
N ASN A 44 22.38 -2.44 3.91
CA ASN A 44 23.82 -2.39 4.21
C ASN A 44 24.71 -2.51 2.96
N LEU A 45 24.16 -2.95 1.81
CA LEU A 45 24.87 -3.03 0.54
C LEU A 45 24.79 -1.72 -0.24
N PRO A 46 25.79 -1.42 -1.10
CA PRO A 46 25.71 -0.28 -2.01
C PRO A 46 24.49 -0.39 -2.94
N PRO A 47 23.64 0.65 -3.03
CA PRO A 47 22.36 0.58 -3.74
C PRO A 47 22.51 0.44 -5.27
N GLU A 48 23.65 0.85 -5.83
CA GLU A 48 23.94 0.81 -7.26
C GLU A 48 24.34 -0.58 -7.77
N ARG A 49 24.51 -1.56 -6.87
CA ARG A 49 24.98 -2.91 -7.23
C ARG A 49 23.84 -3.93 -7.18
N PRO A 50 23.68 -4.78 -8.22
CA PRO A 50 22.65 -5.80 -8.25
C PRO A 50 22.76 -6.79 -7.09
N LEU A 51 21.60 -7.19 -6.55
CA LEU A 51 21.47 -8.25 -5.56
C LEU A 51 20.91 -9.52 -6.20
N HIS A 52 21.67 -10.60 -6.18
CA HIS A 52 21.26 -11.94 -6.57
C HIS A 52 20.71 -12.70 -5.37
N LEU A 53 19.46 -13.17 -5.46
CA LEU A 53 18.90 -14.09 -4.49
C LEU A 53 19.19 -15.55 -4.89
N PHE A 54 20.14 -16.17 -4.20
CA PHE A 54 20.66 -17.49 -4.58
C PHE A 54 19.64 -18.61 -4.33
N GLY A 55 19.41 -19.49 -5.29
CA GLY A 55 18.49 -20.63 -5.19
C GLY A 55 17.00 -20.27 -5.26
N ALA A 56 16.66 -19.01 -5.52
CA ALA A 56 15.29 -18.55 -5.62
C ALA A 56 14.66 -18.88 -6.98
N GLY A 57 14.16 -20.12 -7.09
CA GLY A 57 13.72 -20.69 -8.35
C GLY A 57 12.22 -20.84 -8.57
N HIS A 58 11.37 -20.50 -7.59
CA HIS A 58 9.91 -20.73 -7.66
C HIS A 58 9.14 -19.40 -7.89
N PRO A 59 8.21 -19.33 -8.86
CA PRO A 59 7.57 -18.07 -9.26
C PRO A 59 6.76 -17.36 -8.18
N MET A 60 6.18 -18.10 -7.23
CA MET A 60 5.34 -17.54 -6.15
C MET A 60 6.02 -16.43 -5.33
N MET A 61 7.34 -16.43 -5.21
CA MET A 61 8.06 -15.47 -4.36
C MET A 61 8.76 -14.35 -5.16
N PHE A 62 8.78 -14.42 -6.50
CA PHE A 62 9.50 -13.42 -7.31
C PHE A 62 8.98 -12.01 -7.05
N ALA A 63 7.67 -11.82 -6.96
CA ALA A 63 7.08 -10.50 -6.72
C ALA A 63 7.56 -9.89 -5.39
N LEU A 64 7.67 -10.71 -4.34
CA LEU A 64 8.16 -10.27 -3.02
C LEU A 64 9.65 -9.92 -3.12
N ALA A 65 10.47 -10.84 -3.65
CA ALA A 65 11.91 -10.64 -3.72
C ALA A 65 12.30 -9.40 -4.55
N VAL A 66 11.62 -9.20 -5.70
CA VAL A 66 11.83 -8.00 -6.55
C VAL A 66 11.35 -6.73 -5.85
N ALA A 67 10.20 -6.74 -5.16
CA ALA A 67 9.74 -5.58 -4.40
C ALA A 67 10.68 -5.18 -3.25
N LEU A 68 11.44 -6.15 -2.72
CA LEU A 68 12.50 -5.92 -1.73
C LEU A 68 13.86 -5.56 -2.35
N GLY A 69 13.96 -5.50 -3.68
CA GLY A 69 15.15 -5.02 -4.39
C GLY A 69 16.16 -6.11 -4.78
N CYS A 70 15.71 -7.35 -4.98
CA CYS A 70 16.49 -8.39 -5.65
C CYS A 70 16.37 -8.26 -7.18
N ASP A 71 17.48 -8.45 -7.88
CA ASP A 71 17.61 -8.20 -9.32
C ASP A 71 17.83 -9.49 -10.12
N LEU A 72 18.52 -10.46 -9.53
CA LEU A 72 18.90 -11.72 -10.17
C LEU A 72 18.37 -12.92 -9.40
N PHE A 73 18.03 -13.97 -10.14
CA PHE A 73 17.48 -15.23 -9.65
C PHE A 73 18.11 -16.40 -10.41
N ASP A 74 18.31 -17.51 -9.73
CA ASP A 74 18.70 -18.79 -10.33
C ASP A 74 17.73 -19.89 -9.87
N SER A 75 17.57 -20.91 -10.71
CA SER A 75 16.64 -22.01 -10.44
C SER A 75 17.26 -23.35 -10.82
N ALA A 76 17.48 -24.22 -9.84
CA ALA A 76 17.50 -25.67 -10.07
C ALA A 76 16.09 -26.29 -9.87
N ALA A 77 15.20 -25.55 -9.20
CA ALA A 77 13.89 -26.02 -8.78
C ALA A 77 13.02 -26.48 -9.96
N TYR A 78 13.07 -25.80 -11.12
CA TYR A 78 12.26 -26.18 -12.28
C TYR A 78 12.48 -27.63 -12.71
N ALA A 79 13.73 -28.11 -12.67
CA ALA A 79 14.12 -29.46 -13.06
C ALA A 79 13.94 -30.47 -11.92
N LEU A 80 14.29 -30.08 -10.67
CA LEU A 80 14.08 -30.92 -9.50
C LEU A 80 12.60 -31.25 -9.29
N TYR A 81 11.73 -30.25 -9.43
CA TYR A 81 10.29 -30.41 -9.30
C TYR A 81 9.75 -31.30 -10.43
N ALA A 82 10.22 -31.10 -11.66
CA ALA A 82 9.82 -31.94 -12.79
C ALA A 82 10.15 -33.42 -12.58
N ARG A 83 11.32 -33.75 -11.99
CA ARG A 83 11.71 -35.13 -11.64
C ARG A 83 10.78 -35.79 -10.63
N GLU A 84 10.09 -34.99 -9.83
CA GLU A 84 9.14 -35.43 -8.80
C GLU A 84 7.68 -35.24 -9.24
N ASN A 85 7.42 -35.14 -10.55
CA ASN A 85 6.10 -34.88 -11.13
C ASN A 85 5.40 -33.62 -10.58
N ARG A 86 6.18 -32.61 -10.15
CA ARG A 86 5.66 -31.34 -9.63
C ARG A 86 5.52 -30.28 -10.72
N TYR A 87 4.33 -29.72 -10.80
CA TYR A 87 3.89 -28.68 -11.72
C TYR A 87 3.87 -27.31 -11.02
N MET A 88 4.72 -26.38 -11.45
CA MET A 88 4.75 -25.02 -10.89
C MET A 88 3.62 -24.15 -11.44
N THR A 89 3.11 -23.28 -10.58
CA THR A 89 2.19 -22.19 -10.90
C THR A 89 2.69 -20.91 -10.23
N GLU A 90 2.21 -19.75 -10.64
CA GLU A 90 2.48 -18.48 -9.95
C GLU A 90 2.00 -18.45 -8.48
N ASN A 91 1.10 -19.36 -8.10
CA ASN A 91 0.47 -19.40 -6.77
C ASN A 91 1.05 -20.50 -5.87
N GLY A 92 1.85 -21.41 -6.41
CA GLY A 92 2.36 -22.57 -5.67
C GLY A 92 2.70 -23.73 -6.58
N THR A 93 2.73 -24.93 -6.02
CA THR A 93 3.14 -26.14 -6.72
C THR A 93 2.08 -27.21 -6.57
N TRP A 94 1.74 -27.87 -7.67
CA TRP A 94 0.76 -28.94 -7.71
C TRP A 94 1.42 -30.25 -8.12
N ARG A 95 0.86 -31.39 -7.72
CA ARG A 95 1.27 -32.69 -8.23
C ARG A 95 0.56 -32.96 -9.56
N LEU A 96 1.27 -33.48 -10.55
CA LEU A 96 0.69 -33.73 -11.86
C LEU A 96 -0.46 -34.74 -11.79
N GLU A 97 -0.40 -35.69 -10.86
CA GLU A 97 -1.41 -36.73 -10.64
C GLU A 97 -2.75 -36.15 -10.14
N GLU A 98 -2.72 -34.97 -9.52
CA GLU A 98 -3.90 -34.30 -8.97
C GLU A 98 -4.57 -33.37 -10.00
N LEU A 99 -4.00 -33.24 -11.19
CA LEU A 99 -4.46 -32.31 -12.21
C LEU A 99 -5.50 -32.92 -13.17
N GLU A 100 -6.67 -32.30 -13.23
CA GLU A 100 -7.65 -32.57 -14.29
C GLU A 100 -7.46 -31.64 -15.51
N PHE A 101 -7.01 -30.40 -15.26
CA PHE A 101 -6.80 -29.38 -16.27
C PHE A 101 -5.44 -28.69 -16.05
N PHE A 102 -4.79 -28.26 -17.14
CA PHE A 102 -3.65 -27.35 -17.02
C PHE A 102 -4.13 -25.90 -16.98
N PRO A 103 -3.94 -25.16 -15.87
CA PRO A 103 -4.29 -23.74 -15.77
C PRO A 103 -3.21 -22.85 -16.42
N CYS A 104 -2.69 -23.22 -17.58
CA CYS A 104 -1.59 -22.55 -18.23
C CYS A 104 -1.77 -22.51 -19.76
N GLN A 105 -1.29 -21.43 -20.36
CA GLN A 105 -1.35 -21.19 -21.81
C GLN A 105 0.03 -21.30 -22.48
N CYS A 106 1.01 -21.95 -21.84
CA CYS A 106 2.31 -22.17 -22.45
C CYS A 106 2.22 -23.19 -23.61
N PRO A 107 3.17 -23.19 -24.57
CA PRO A 107 3.13 -24.10 -25.72
C PRO A 107 2.98 -25.58 -25.35
N LYS A 108 3.50 -25.99 -24.19
CA LYS A 108 3.39 -27.35 -23.67
C LYS A 108 1.98 -27.67 -23.19
N CYS A 109 1.39 -26.81 -22.36
CA CYS A 109 0.07 -27.06 -21.77
C CYS A 109 -1.08 -26.93 -22.75
N THR A 110 -0.96 -26.11 -23.80
CA THR A 110 -2.02 -25.95 -24.81
C THR A 110 -2.15 -27.15 -25.75
N SER A 111 -1.08 -27.91 -25.94
CA SER A 111 -1.03 -29.03 -26.89
C SER A 111 -1.38 -30.39 -26.29
N THR A 112 -1.62 -30.48 -24.98
CA THR A 112 -1.88 -31.76 -24.31
C THR A 112 -2.74 -31.59 -23.05
N LYS A 113 -3.07 -32.72 -22.41
CA LYS A 113 -3.88 -32.76 -21.17
C LYS A 113 -3.11 -33.49 -20.07
N PRO A 114 -3.41 -33.23 -18.78
CA PRO A 114 -2.69 -33.86 -17.67
C PRO A 114 -2.60 -35.39 -17.75
N LYS A 115 -3.72 -36.08 -18.04
CA LYS A 115 -3.76 -37.54 -18.20
C LYS A 115 -2.78 -38.06 -19.28
N ALA A 116 -2.75 -37.40 -20.43
CA ALA A 116 -1.84 -37.77 -21.51
C ALA A 116 -0.37 -37.57 -21.12
N VAL A 117 -0.06 -36.54 -20.32
CA VAL A 117 1.30 -36.30 -19.81
C VAL A 117 1.68 -37.32 -18.74
N LEU A 118 0.74 -37.75 -17.89
CA LEU A 118 0.96 -38.80 -16.90
C LEU A 118 1.34 -40.14 -17.56
N GLU A 119 0.71 -40.45 -18.69
CA GLU A 119 0.95 -41.67 -19.48
C GLU A 119 2.25 -41.65 -20.30
N MET A 120 2.94 -40.50 -20.40
CA MET A 120 4.22 -40.39 -21.11
C MET A 120 5.34 -41.20 -20.41
N PRO A 121 6.35 -41.65 -21.17
CA PRO A 121 7.60 -42.13 -20.59
C PRO A 121 8.18 -41.12 -19.61
N GLN A 122 8.80 -41.61 -18.53
CA GLN A 122 9.29 -40.75 -17.45
C GLN A 122 10.20 -39.63 -17.94
N ALA A 123 11.12 -39.90 -18.88
CA ALA A 123 12.02 -38.90 -19.42
C ALA A 123 11.29 -37.76 -20.15
N ASP A 124 10.28 -38.10 -20.95
CA ASP A 124 9.47 -37.14 -21.70
C ASP A 124 8.58 -36.32 -20.77
N ARG A 125 8.01 -36.96 -19.74
CA ARG A 125 7.22 -36.30 -18.69
C ARG A 125 8.05 -35.29 -17.89
N VAL A 126 9.26 -35.67 -17.49
CA VAL A 126 10.18 -34.75 -16.80
C VAL A 126 10.57 -33.58 -17.71
N THR A 127 10.85 -33.83 -18.98
CA THR A 127 11.17 -32.78 -19.95
C THR A 127 9.99 -31.82 -20.12
N PHE A 128 8.77 -32.36 -20.27
CA PHE A 128 7.54 -31.58 -20.35
C PHE A 128 7.36 -30.65 -19.14
N LEU A 129 7.47 -31.20 -17.93
CA LEU A 129 7.27 -30.43 -16.70
C LEU A 129 8.38 -29.40 -16.50
N ALA A 130 9.63 -29.72 -16.82
CA ALA A 130 10.75 -28.79 -16.70
C ALA A 130 10.58 -27.58 -17.63
N GLU A 131 10.19 -27.81 -18.89
CA GLU A 131 9.90 -26.75 -19.86
C GLU A 131 8.71 -25.89 -19.40
N HIS A 132 7.60 -26.52 -18.97
CA HIS A 132 6.47 -25.80 -18.38
C HIS A 132 6.90 -24.92 -17.19
N ASN A 133 7.64 -25.47 -16.24
CA ASN A 133 8.10 -24.77 -15.05
C ASN A 133 8.94 -23.53 -15.41
N LEU A 134 9.82 -23.64 -16.43
CA LEU A 134 10.56 -22.49 -16.97
C LEU A 134 9.64 -21.44 -17.60
N TYR A 135 8.64 -21.86 -18.38
CA TYR A 135 7.66 -20.93 -18.97
C TYR A 135 6.93 -20.13 -17.91
N VAL A 136 6.48 -20.76 -16.82
CA VAL A 136 5.79 -20.07 -15.73
C VAL A 136 6.71 -19.08 -15.03
N CYS A 137 7.96 -19.47 -14.76
CA CYS A 137 8.94 -18.56 -14.16
C CYS A 137 9.17 -17.32 -15.03
N GLN A 138 9.37 -17.52 -16.33
CA GLN A 138 9.57 -16.41 -17.28
C GLN A 138 8.32 -15.54 -17.42
N ALA A 139 7.13 -16.15 -17.45
CA ALA A 139 5.87 -15.42 -17.52
C ALA A 139 5.69 -14.53 -16.30
N GLU A 140 6.01 -15.02 -15.10
CA GLU A 140 5.89 -14.24 -13.88
C GLU A 140 6.89 -13.08 -13.83
N LEU A 141 8.14 -13.30 -14.23
CA LEU A 141 9.13 -12.20 -14.35
C LEU A 141 8.68 -11.13 -15.37
N LYS A 142 8.05 -11.53 -16.49
CA LYS A 142 7.48 -10.57 -17.45
C LYS A 142 6.34 -9.75 -16.84
N ARG A 143 5.43 -10.38 -16.09
CA ARG A 143 4.35 -9.67 -15.36
C ARG A 143 4.90 -8.68 -14.35
N ILE A 144 5.92 -9.07 -13.59
CA ILE A 144 6.58 -8.21 -12.61
C ILE A 144 7.24 -7.01 -13.30
N LYS A 145 7.98 -7.21 -14.40
CA LYS A 145 8.58 -6.12 -15.17
C LYS A 145 7.55 -5.14 -15.71
N GLN A 146 6.41 -5.66 -16.20
CA GLN A 146 5.31 -4.81 -16.65
C GLN A 146 4.67 -4.04 -15.49
N ALA A 147 4.46 -4.70 -14.34
CA ALA A 147 3.96 -4.03 -13.13
C ALA A 147 4.91 -2.92 -12.65
N ILE A 148 6.23 -3.12 -12.71
CA ILE A 148 7.22 -2.05 -12.42
C ILE A 148 7.04 -0.87 -13.37
N LYS A 149 6.99 -1.14 -14.69
CA LYS A 149 6.81 -0.11 -15.73
C LYS A 149 5.54 0.71 -15.50
N ASP A 150 4.46 0.07 -15.07
CA ASP A 150 3.17 0.71 -14.82
C ASP A 150 3.08 1.37 -13.43
N GLY A 151 4.10 1.20 -12.58
CA GLY A 151 4.10 1.69 -11.20
C GLY A 151 3.25 0.86 -10.23
N ARG A 152 2.88 -0.36 -10.61
CA ARG A 152 1.92 -1.24 -9.95
C ARG A 152 2.51 -2.50 -9.31
N LEU A 153 3.81 -2.47 -8.98
CA LEU A 153 4.49 -3.61 -8.37
C LEU A 153 3.85 -4.02 -7.02
N TRP A 154 3.39 -3.06 -6.22
CA TRP A 154 2.77 -3.33 -4.92
C TRP A 154 1.41 -4.02 -5.07
N GLU A 155 0.59 -3.60 -6.03
CA GLU A 155 -0.66 -4.28 -6.37
C GLU A 155 -0.40 -5.72 -6.83
N HIS A 156 0.62 -5.92 -7.69
CA HIS A 156 1.01 -7.24 -8.15
C HIS A 156 1.48 -8.14 -7.00
N LEU A 157 2.30 -7.60 -6.10
CA LEU A 157 2.75 -8.30 -4.90
C LEU A 157 1.58 -8.67 -3.98
N GLU A 158 0.65 -7.75 -3.72
CA GLU A 158 -0.53 -8.02 -2.89
C GLU A 158 -1.36 -9.17 -3.47
N MET A 159 -1.62 -9.17 -4.78
CA MET A 159 -2.31 -10.28 -5.45
C MET A 159 -1.58 -11.61 -5.26
N ARG A 160 -0.25 -11.64 -5.40
CA ARG A 160 0.55 -12.85 -5.21
C ARG A 160 0.62 -13.29 -3.75
N ALA A 161 0.68 -12.36 -2.81
CA ALA A 161 0.77 -12.63 -1.39
C ALA A 161 -0.44 -13.41 -0.87
N HIS A 162 -1.62 -13.19 -1.45
CA HIS A 162 -2.84 -13.94 -1.12
C HIS A 162 -2.83 -15.40 -1.58
N ALA A 163 -1.85 -15.84 -2.37
CA ALA A 163 -1.73 -17.24 -2.77
C ALA A 163 -1.33 -18.17 -1.61
N HIS A 164 -0.63 -17.66 -0.58
CA HIS A 164 -0.19 -18.48 0.55
C HIS A 164 -0.07 -17.70 1.87
N PRO A 165 -0.53 -18.23 3.02
CA PRO A 165 -0.49 -17.53 4.31
C PRO A 165 0.89 -17.02 4.74
N THR A 166 1.96 -17.79 4.49
CA THR A 166 3.32 -17.36 4.87
C THR A 166 3.84 -16.22 3.99
N LEU A 167 3.40 -16.15 2.72
CA LEU A 167 3.76 -15.04 1.83
C LEU A 167 3.01 -13.77 2.24
N LEU A 168 1.73 -13.89 2.59
CA LEU A 168 0.96 -12.80 3.18
C LEU A 168 1.55 -12.31 4.51
N THR A 169 2.07 -13.24 5.33
CA THR A 169 2.77 -12.91 6.58
C THR A 169 4.04 -12.10 6.32
N ALA A 170 4.82 -12.48 5.31
CA ALA A 170 5.99 -11.71 4.88
C ALA A 170 5.62 -10.30 4.42
N LEU A 171 4.55 -10.15 3.62
CA LEU A 171 4.04 -8.85 3.19
C LEU A 171 3.63 -7.97 4.38
N LYS A 172 2.88 -8.51 5.35
CA LYS A 172 2.51 -7.77 6.59
C LYS A 172 3.73 -7.27 7.36
N LYS A 173 4.80 -8.08 7.40
CA LYS A 173 6.05 -7.75 8.11
C LYS A 173 6.81 -6.60 7.48
N LEU A 174 6.58 -6.29 6.19
CA LEU A 174 7.25 -5.18 5.50
C LEU A 174 6.98 -3.82 6.13
N LYS A 175 5.89 -3.68 6.92
CA LYS A 175 5.63 -2.47 7.72
C LYS A 175 6.81 -2.06 8.60
N LYS A 176 7.62 -3.02 9.08
CA LYS A 176 8.85 -2.77 9.85
C LYS A 176 9.89 -1.96 9.06
N TYR A 177 9.90 -2.11 7.74
CA TYR A 177 10.87 -1.50 6.83
C TYR A 177 10.29 -0.35 6.00
N ALA A 178 9.06 0.08 6.34
CA ALA A 178 8.27 1.03 5.56
C ALA A 178 9.03 2.32 5.24
N ASP A 179 9.69 2.94 6.22
CA ASP A 179 10.42 4.20 6.02
C ASP A 179 11.64 4.02 5.10
N PHE A 180 12.38 2.92 5.24
CA PHE A 180 13.52 2.63 4.36
C PHE A 180 13.06 2.42 2.91
N ILE A 181 12.02 1.62 2.71
CA ILE A 181 11.45 1.37 1.37
C ILE A 181 10.93 2.69 0.79
N ALA A 182 10.22 3.50 1.59
CA ALA A 182 9.68 4.78 1.17
C ALA A 182 10.75 5.77 0.71
N ALA A 183 11.89 5.85 1.43
CA ALA A 183 13.02 6.70 1.09
C ALA A 183 13.69 6.32 -0.25
N HIS A 184 13.63 5.05 -0.66
CA HIS A 184 14.23 4.54 -1.89
C HIS A 184 13.21 4.32 -3.02
N SER A 185 11.97 4.78 -2.85
CA SER A 185 10.91 4.60 -3.84
C SER A 185 10.67 5.87 -4.67
N PRO A 186 10.23 5.74 -5.94
CA PRO A 186 9.81 6.89 -6.74
C PRO A 186 8.70 7.68 -6.06
N VAL A 187 8.81 9.02 -6.14
CA VAL A 187 7.83 9.94 -5.55
C VAL A 187 6.54 10.02 -6.35
N VAL A 188 6.65 9.92 -7.67
CA VAL A 188 5.53 10.01 -8.61
C VAL A 188 5.58 8.80 -9.54
N LYS A 189 4.40 8.28 -9.86
CA LYS A 189 4.24 7.19 -10.84
C LYS A 189 3.29 7.62 -11.94
N ARG A 190 3.35 6.93 -13.08
CA ARG A 190 2.53 7.24 -14.26
C ARG A 190 1.06 6.85 -14.12
N SER A 191 0.78 5.87 -13.28
CA SER A 191 -0.57 5.32 -13.10
C SER A 191 -1.17 5.70 -11.76
N GLY A 192 -2.50 5.81 -11.72
CA GLY A 192 -3.24 5.83 -10.46
C GLY A 192 -3.08 4.51 -9.69
N LEU A 193 -3.17 4.61 -8.37
CA LEU A 193 -2.91 3.51 -7.42
C LEU A 193 -4.20 2.82 -6.99
N PHE A 194 -4.11 1.52 -6.69
CA PHE A 194 -5.23 0.76 -6.13
C PHE A 194 -4.91 0.28 -4.71
N PHE A 195 -5.77 0.65 -3.76
CA PHE A 195 -5.69 0.29 -2.36
C PHE A 195 -6.80 -0.69 -2.01
N PHE A 196 -6.43 -1.90 -1.58
CA PHE A 196 -7.40 -2.97 -1.33
C PHE A 196 -7.71 -3.18 0.16
N SER A 197 -6.74 -2.93 1.04
CA SER A 197 -6.89 -3.15 2.49
C SER A 197 -5.80 -2.45 3.29
N SER A 198 -5.82 -2.65 4.61
CA SER A 198 -4.81 -2.20 5.57
C SER A 198 -3.38 -2.61 5.23
N LEU A 199 -3.18 -3.68 4.44
CA LEU A 199 -1.86 -4.09 3.94
C LEU A 199 -1.15 -2.96 3.21
N SER A 200 -1.91 -2.13 2.50
CA SER A 200 -1.37 -1.07 1.69
C SER A 200 -0.95 0.18 2.49
N THR A 201 -1.23 0.22 3.81
CA THR A 201 -0.83 1.36 4.68
C THR A 201 0.68 1.47 4.85
N ALA A 202 1.43 0.38 4.62
CA ALA A 202 2.88 0.36 4.65
C ALA A 202 3.52 0.72 3.30
N ARG A 203 2.71 0.99 2.25
CA ARG A 203 3.25 1.31 0.93
C ARG A 203 4.00 2.65 0.94
N PRO A 204 5.06 2.78 0.12
CA PRO A 204 5.88 3.99 0.02
C PRO A 204 5.09 5.29 -0.10
N GLU A 205 4.02 5.30 -0.87
CA GLU A 205 3.25 6.50 -1.17
C GLU A 205 2.49 7.02 0.06
N VAL A 206 1.93 6.10 0.85
CA VAL A 206 1.22 6.42 2.09
C VAL A 206 2.19 6.93 3.15
N VAL A 207 3.33 6.25 3.29
CA VAL A 207 4.39 6.58 4.25
C VAL A 207 5.03 7.92 3.90
N ASN A 208 5.41 8.13 2.63
CA ASN A 208 6.00 9.37 2.16
C ASN A 208 5.04 10.55 2.31
N TYR A 209 3.75 10.37 1.97
CA TYR A 209 2.76 11.41 2.20
C TYR A 209 2.69 11.80 3.68
N ARG A 210 2.53 10.80 4.56
CA ARG A 210 2.46 11.02 6.00
C ARG A 210 3.68 11.77 6.50
N ASN A 211 4.88 11.31 6.20
CA ASN A 211 6.11 11.92 6.70
C ASN A 211 6.25 13.37 6.18
N ARG A 212 5.99 13.59 4.88
CA ARG A 212 6.08 14.93 4.28
C ARG A 212 5.03 15.91 4.76
N LEU A 213 3.83 15.44 5.11
CA LEU A 213 2.79 16.28 5.68
C LEU A 213 3.26 16.92 7.00
N PHE A 214 4.04 16.20 7.81
CA PHE A 214 4.56 16.73 9.07
C PHE A 214 5.92 17.44 8.91
N GLU A 215 6.72 17.06 7.93
CA GLU A 215 8.07 17.63 7.72
C GLU A 215 8.08 18.90 6.85
N ARG A 216 7.13 19.03 5.91
CA ARG A 216 7.21 20.02 4.82
C ARG A 216 5.96 20.87 4.64
N TYR A 217 4.85 20.49 5.27
CA TYR A 217 3.60 21.25 5.18
C TYR A 217 3.35 22.02 6.49
N SER A 218 3.03 23.30 6.32
CA SER A 218 2.58 24.17 7.39
C SER A 218 1.13 24.57 7.10
N PRO A 219 0.21 24.37 8.05
CA PRO A 219 -1.13 24.93 7.94
C PRO A 219 -1.11 26.45 7.73
N PRO A 220 -2.15 27.05 7.13
CA PRO A 220 -2.24 28.50 6.97
C PRO A 220 -2.13 29.23 8.31
N ASP A 221 -1.31 30.29 8.38
CA ASP A 221 -1.02 31.01 9.63
C ASP A 221 -2.25 31.67 10.27
N THR A 222 -3.24 32.05 9.45
CA THR A 222 -4.49 32.67 9.90
C THR A 222 -5.51 31.66 10.42
N ALA A 223 -5.29 30.36 10.19
CA ALA A 223 -6.27 29.33 10.48
C ALA A 223 -6.41 29.07 11.99
N ARG A 224 -7.60 29.33 12.52
CA ARG A 224 -7.98 29.04 13.91
C ARG A 224 -8.93 27.85 14.02
N LEU A 225 -9.69 27.58 12.96
CA LEU A 225 -10.68 26.52 12.90
C LEU A 225 -10.32 25.50 11.82
N LEU A 226 -10.26 24.23 12.20
CA LEU A 226 -10.12 23.11 11.27
C LEU A 226 -11.49 22.53 10.92
N LEU A 227 -11.86 22.56 9.65
CA LEU A 227 -13.04 21.90 9.11
C LEU A 227 -12.65 20.56 8.46
N LEU A 228 -13.00 19.45 9.10
CA LEU A 228 -12.73 18.10 8.62
C LEU A 228 -13.93 17.52 7.85
N LEU A 229 -13.71 17.16 6.59
CA LEU A 229 -14.73 16.63 5.67
C LEU A 229 -14.40 15.18 5.27
N PRO A 230 -15.37 14.27 5.09
CA PRO A 230 -15.07 12.92 4.61
C PRO A 230 -14.64 12.93 3.15
N GLN A 231 -13.88 11.90 2.77
CA GLN A 231 -13.66 11.59 1.36
C GLN A 231 -14.98 11.39 0.60
N THR A 232 -15.00 11.82 -0.67
CA THR A 232 -16.06 11.50 -1.63
C THR A 232 -15.58 10.44 -2.62
N ARG A 233 -16.51 9.85 -3.39
CA ARG A 233 -16.15 8.89 -4.45
C ARG A 233 -15.32 9.52 -5.55
N LYS A 234 -15.72 10.71 -6.01
CA LYS A 234 -14.98 11.48 -7.02
C LYS A 234 -13.83 12.24 -6.38
N LYS A 235 -12.70 12.29 -7.09
CA LYS A 235 -11.50 13.06 -6.76
C LYS A 235 -11.09 13.90 -7.98
N PRO A 236 -10.45 15.07 -7.80
CA PRO A 236 -10.14 15.72 -6.53
C PRO A 236 -11.39 16.14 -5.75
N PHE A 237 -11.28 16.15 -4.42
CA PHE A 237 -12.42 16.33 -3.52
C PHE A 237 -13.04 17.72 -3.67
N HIS A 238 -12.23 18.75 -3.95
CA HIS A 238 -12.72 20.11 -4.10
C HIS A 238 -13.56 20.35 -5.36
N LYS A 239 -13.58 19.42 -6.33
CA LYS A 239 -14.41 19.50 -7.54
C LYS A 239 -15.76 18.80 -7.39
N THR A 240 -16.05 18.24 -6.22
CA THR A 240 -17.29 17.50 -6.00
C THR A 240 -18.50 18.39 -5.75
N PRO A 241 -19.71 17.97 -6.16
CA PRO A 241 -20.96 18.69 -5.84
C PRO A 241 -21.18 18.87 -4.34
N GLU A 242 -20.74 17.91 -3.53
CA GLU A 242 -20.78 17.94 -2.07
C GLU A 242 -19.94 19.10 -1.54
N TYR A 243 -18.69 19.22 -1.96
CA TYR A 243 -17.83 20.33 -1.57
C TYR A 243 -18.30 21.68 -2.13
N ALA A 244 -18.88 21.72 -3.33
CA ALA A 244 -19.42 22.96 -3.90
C ALA A 244 -20.47 23.62 -2.99
N LYS A 245 -21.25 22.84 -2.24
CA LYS A 245 -22.22 23.36 -1.26
C LYS A 245 -21.52 23.98 -0.05
N ILE A 246 -20.49 23.32 0.46
CA ILE A 246 -19.69 23.81 1.60
C ILE A 246 -18.93 25.08 1.21
N ARG A 247 -18.36 25.11 0.01
CA ARG A 247 -17.67 26.28 -0.55
C ARG A 247 -18.60 27.51 -0.57
N LYS A 248 -19.87 27.35 -0.94
CA LYS A 248 -20.85 28.45 -0.90
C LYS A 248 -21.06 28.99 0.51
N ILE A 249 -21.09 28.13 1.53
CA ILE A 249 -21.18 28.58 2.93
C ILE A 249 -19.94 29.40 3.29
N LEU A 250 -18.75 28.91 2.95
CA LEU A 250 -17.49 29.61 3.23
C LEU A 250 -17.36 30.95 2.48
N GLN A 251 -17.97 31.07 1.31
CA GLN A 251 -18.06 32.31 0.53
C GLN A 251 -19.10 33.31 1.07
N ASN A 252 -20.11 32.84 1.81
CA ASN A 252 -21.10 33.68 2.48
C ASN A 252 -20.62 34.19 3.85
N LEU A 253 -19.44 33.77 4.30
CA LEU A 253 -18.74 34.33 5.44
C LEU A 253 -17.91 35.53 4.97
N ASP A 254 -17.73 36.53 5.85
CA ASP A 254 -16.81 37.63 5.58
C ASP A 254 -15.39 37.10 5.32
N GLU A 255 -14.64 37.77 4.44
CA GLU A 255 -13.31 37.31 4.01
C GLU A 255 -12.34 37.09 5.18
N ALA A 256 -12.40 37.96 6.19
CA ALA A 256 -11.64 37.85 7.43
C ALA A 256 -12.01 36.62 8.29
N LEU A 257 -13.24 36.13 8.19
CA LEU A 257 -13.68 34.91 8.88
C LEU A 257 -13.38 33.67 8.05
N SER A 258 -13.55 33.74 6.74
CA SER A 258 -13.27 32.63 5.81
C SER A 258 -11.78 32.23 5.86
N SER A 259 -10.87 33.21 5.92
CA SER A 259 -9.42 32.98 6.07
C SER A 259 -9.00 32.32 7.39
N LYS A 260 -9.87 32.31 8.41
CA LYS A 260 -9.63 31.59 9.67
C LYS A 260 -10.01 30.11 9.60
N VAL A 261 -10.66 29.66 8.53
CA VAL A 261 -11.10 28.28 8.34
C VAL A 261 -10.12 27.54 7.42
N HIS A 262 -9.51 26.48 7.94
CA HIS A 262 -8.72 25.55 7.13
C HIS A 262 -9.52 24.28 6.87
N VAL A 263 -9.67 23.96 5.58
CA VAL A 263 -10.42 22.79 5.15
C VAL A 263 -9.47 21.62 4.92
N CYS A 264 -9.77 20.49 5.54
CA CYS A 264 -9.07 19.23 5.29
C CYS A 264 -10.08 18.11 5.05
N PHE A 265 -9.76 17.18 4.16
CA PHE A 265 -10.47 15.92 4.00
C PHE A 265 -9.85 14.84 4.87
N TYR A 266 -10.63 13.88 5.37
CA TYR A 266 -10.09 12.63 5.89
C TYR A 266 -10.39 11.50 4.89
N ALA A 267 -9.33 10.86 4.40
CA ALA A 267 -9.42 9.88 3.33
C ALA A 267 -8.49 8.68 3.55
N ALA A 268 -8.95 7.51 3.17
CA ALA A 268 -8.16 6.29 3.17
C ALA A 268 -7.29 6.22 1.91
N PRO A 269 -6.04 5.74 2.02
CA PRO A 269 -5.32 5.39 3.25
C PRO A 269 -4.57 6.58 3.91
N PHE A 270 -4.68 7.80 3.38
CA PHE A 270 -3.74 8.90 3.66
C PHE A 270 -3.95 9.67 4.98
N GLY A 271 -5.11 9.58 5.64
CA GLY A 271 -5.37 10.39 6.83
C GLY A 271 -5.97 11.75 6.48
N ALA A 272 -5.50 12.81 7.16
CA ALA A 272 -5.87 14.18 6.84
C ALA A 272 -5.21 14.64 5.54
N ILE A 273 -5.99 15.26 4.65
CA ILE A 273 -5.57 15.84 3.37
C ILE A 273 -6.01 17.30 3.34
N PRO A 274 -5.08 18.25 3.53
CA PRO A 274 -5.34 19.66 3.29
C PRO A 274 -5.88 19.90 1.87
N LEU A 275 -6.83 20.82 1.74
CA LEU A 275 -7.46 21.17 0.46
C LEU A 275 -6.42 21.57 -0.60
N GLU A 276 -5.36 22.26 -0.16
CA GLU A 276 -4.23 22.75 -0.93
C GLU A 276 -3.43 21.62 -1.59
N LEU A 277 -3.50 20.41 -1.02
CA LEU A 277 -2.77 19.24 -1.50
C LEU A 277 -3.65 18.27 -2.28
N ASP A 278 -4.97 18.48 -2.38
CA ASP A 278 -5.89 17.42 -2.82
C ASP A 278 -5.61 16.90 -4.25
N GLU A 279 -5.09 17.73 -5.15
CA GLU A 279 -4.73 17.34 -6.53
C GLU A 279 -3.35 16.68 -6.64
N VAL A 280 -2.52 16.81 -5.60
CA VAL A 280 -1.13 16.35 -5.60
C VAL A 280 -1.08 14.81 -5.58
N TYR A 281 -0.20 14.24 -6.40
CA TYR A 281 -0.01 12.79 -6.43
C TYR A 281 0.47 12.25 -5.07
N PRO A 282 -0.15 11.17 -4.52
CA PRO A 282 -1.20 10.31 -5.09
C PRO A 282 -2.63 10.58 -4.55
N LEU A 283 -2.86 11.75 -3.94
CA LEU A 283 -4.08 12.04 -3.16
C LEU A 283 -5.35 12.06 -4.00
N SER A 284 -5.26 12.42 -5.28
CA SER A 284 -6.37 12.31 -6.22
C SER A 284 -6.30 11.11 -7.15
N GLN A 285 -5.11 10.59 -7.42
CA GLN A 285 -4.87 9.54 -8.41
C GLN A 285 -4.88 8.15 -7.76
N HIS A 286 -5.97 7.82 -7.06
CA HIS A 286 -6.12 6.51 -6.46
C HIS A 286 -7.58 6.06 -6.35
N GLU A 287 -7.76 4.74 -6.33
CA GLU A 287 -9.02 4.07 -6.00
C GLU A 287 -8.84 3.20 -4.75
N VAL A 288 -9.89 3.12 -3.94
CA VAL A 288 -9.91 2.37 -2.69
C VAL A 288 -11.10 1.41 -2.69
N ALA A 289 -10.86 0.16 -2.31
CA ALA A 289 -11.92 -0.82 -2.12
C ALA A 289 -12.83 -0.42 -0.93
N LEU A 290 -14.15 -0.50 -1.14
CA LEU A 290 -15.16 -0.22 -0.12
C LEU A 290 -16.05 -1.46 0.10
N PRO A 291 -16.56 -1.68 1.34
CA PRO A 291 -16.34 -0.90 2.55
C PRO A 291 -14.90 -1.01 3.08
N LEU A 292 -14.46 -0.02 3.87
CA LEU A 292 -13.13 -0.02 4.46
C LEU A 292 -13.03 -1.08 5.57
N ASP A 293 -11.90 -1.77 5.63
CA ASP A 293 -11.59 -2.63 6.77
C ASP A 293 -11.31 -1.79 8.03
N LYS A 294 -11.49 -2.43 9.20
CA LYS A 294 -11.36 -1.77 10.50
C LYS A 294 -9.96 -1.20 10.73
N GLU A 295 -8.92 -1.89 10.27
CA GLU A 295 -7.53 -1.51 10.51
C GLU A 295 -7.18 -0.26 9.67
N THR A 296 -7.70 -0.17 8.44
CA THR A 296 -7.60 1.05 7.61
C THR A 296 -8.32 2.22 8.25
N ILE A 297 -9.54 2.02 8.77
CA ILE A 297 -10.30 3.07 9.49
C ILE A 297 -9.51 3.57 10.71
N GLU A 298 -8.99 2.65 11.53
CA GLU A 298 -8.18 2.99 12.71
C GLU A 298 -6.88 3.71 12.34
N TYR A 299 -6.23 3.30 11.25
CA TYR A 299 -5.03 3.94 10.72
C TYR A 299 -5.29 5.40 10.32
N VAL A 300 -6.34 5.66 9.53
CA VAL A 300 -6.73 7.01 9.14
C VAL A 300 -7.13 7.84 10.36
N ALA A 301 -7.93 7.28 11.27
CA ALA A 301 -8.36 7.98 12.49
C ALA A 301 -7.18 8.42 13.35
N LYS A 302 -6.17 7.56 13.49
CA LYS A 302 -4.92 7.90 14.18
C LYS A 302 -4.22 9.07 13.48
N HIS A 303 -4.05 9.02 12.16
CA HIS A 303 -3.32 10.09 11.45
C HIS A 303 -4.07 11.42 11.38
N VAL A 304 -5.40 11.40 11.34
CA VAL A 304 -6.20 12.62 11.52
C VAL A 304 -5.98 13.20 12.92
N SER A 305 -5.97 12.35 13.95
CA SER A 305 -5.66 12.78 15.33
C SER A 305 -4.24 13.34 15.47
N ASP A 306 -3.26 12.71 14.81
CA ASP A 306 -1.86 13.18 14.79
C ASP A 306 -1.76 14.55 14.12
N TYR A 307 -2.49 14.78 13.02
CA TYR A 307 -2.56 16.08 12.35
C TYR A 307 -3.19 17.17 13.22
N ILE A 308 -4.28 16.87 13.93
CA ILE A 308 -4.89 17.79 14.91
C ILE A 308 -3.90 18.12 16.03
N ALA A 309 -3.08 17.15 16.47
CA ALA A 309 -2.11 17.36 17.53
C ALA A 309 -0.88 18.16 17.05
N TYR A 310 -0.51 18.01 15.78
CA TYR A 310 0.57 18.76 15.14
C TYR A 310 0.20 20.23 14.97
N ALA A 311 -0.99 20.49 14.41
CA ALA A 311 -1.49 21.85 14.21
C ALA A 311 -2.02 22.47 15.52
N ASN A 312 -2.13 23.79 15.55
CA ASN A 312 -2.58 24.55 16.73
C ASN A 312 -3.93 25.24 16.47
N TYR A 313 -4.96 24.47 16.11
CA TYR A 313 -6.31 24.99 15.95
C TYR A 313 -6.99 25.17 17.32
N GLU A 314 -7.74 26.25 17.46
CA GLU A 314 -8.58 26.53 18.64
C GLU A 314 -9.87 25.69 18.61
N THR A 315 -10.39 25.43 17.40
CA THR A 315 -11.62 24.68 17.19
C THR A 315 -11.47 23.66 16.07
N VAL A 316 -11.98 22.45 16.27
CA VAL A 316 -12.10 21.41 15.25
C VAL A 316 -13.57 21.08 15.04
N VAL A 317 -14.03 21.22 13.79
CA VAL A 317 -15.38 20.87 13.36
C VAL A 317 -15.30 19.66 12.44
N LEU A 318 -15.91 18.55 12.85
CA LEU A 318 -15.96 17.31 12.08
C LEU A 318 -17.32 17.14 11.39
N LEU A 319 -17.31 17.11 10.07
CA LEU A 319 -18.43 16.56 9.31
C LEU A 319 -18.29 15.03 9.30
N ASN A 320 -19.04 14.34 10.16
CA ASN A 320 -18.89 12.93 10.47
C ASN A 320 -19.73 12.04 9.54
N ASP A 321 -19.13 10.99 9.02
CA ASP A 321 -19.77 9.94 8.23
C ASP A 321 -19.67 8.59 8.98
N PRO A 322 -20.67 8.26 9.83
CA PRO A 322 -20.70 6.98 10.55
C PRO A 322 -20.87 5.76 9.65
N GLN A 323 -21.42 5.89 8.44
CA GLN A 323 -21.69 4.73 7.58
C GLN A 323 -20.38 4.17 7.03
N GLN A 324 -19.46 5.04 6.61
CA GLN A 324 -18.17 4.61 6.08
C GLN A 324 -17.09 4.46 7.16
N TRP A 325 -17.14 5.27 8.23
CA TRP A 325 -16.03 5.39 9.19
C TRP A 325 -16.37 4.91 10.61
N GLY A 326 -17.62 4.55 10.86
CA GLY A 326 -18.11 4.29 12.21
C GLY A 326 -17.87 5.48 13.15
N ASP A 327 -17.53 5.19 14.40
CA ASP A 327 -17.22 6.22 15.40
C ASP A 327 -15.72 6.54 15.50
N SER A 328 -14.87 5.88 14.73
CA SER A 328 -13.41 5.92 14.94
C SER A 328 -12.85 7.33 14.75
N ILE A 329 -13.12 7.98 13.60
CA ILE A 329 -12.66 9.36 13.34
C ILE A 329 -13.11 10.30 14.46
N LYS A 330 -14.41 10.27 14.80
CA LYS A 330 -15.00 11.09 15.87
C LYS A 330 -14.31 10.87 17.23
N LYS A 331 -14.09 9.62 17.64
CA LYS A 331 -13.46 9.27 18.92
C LYS A 331 -12.03 9.79 19.00
N TYR A 332 -11.25 9.61 17.92
CA TYR A 332 -9.86 10.05 17.84
C TYR A 332 -9.76 11.58 17.82
N CYS A 333 -10.56 12.27 17.01
CA CYS A 333 -10.60 13.73 16.99
C CYS A 333 -10.97 14.31 18.36
N LYS A 334 -12.03 13.81 19.01
CA LYS A 334 -12.44 14.26 20.35
C LYS A 334 -11.31 14.10 21.37
N ARG A 335 -10.62 12.95 21.35
CA ARG A 335 -9.50 12.68 22.26
C ARG A 335 -8.31 13.62 22.01
N SER A 336 -8.01 13.93 20.75
CA SER A 336 -6.92 14.86 20.39
C SER A 336 -7.24 16.28 20.85
N CYS A 337 -8.46 16.75 20.59
CA CYS A 337 -8.90 18.09 21.00
C CYS A 337 -8.88 18.28 22.51
N LEU A 338 -9.33 17.27 23.28
CA LEU A 338 -9.27 17.30 24.75
C LEU A 338 -7.84 17.46 25.28
N LYS A 339 -6.84 16.83 24.65
CA LYS A 339 -5.43 16.96 25.05
C LYS A 339 -4.86 18.36 24.74
N LYS A 340 -5.36 19.02 23.70
CA LYS A 340 -4.94 20.36 23.26
C LYS A 340 -5.77 21.49 23.86
N ALA A 341 -6.78 21.18 24.69
CA ALA A 341 -7.79 22.14 25.14
C ALA A 341 -8.52 22.87 23.98
N ALA A 342 -8.62 22.23 22.81
CA ALA A 342 -9.34 22.76 21.66
C ALA A 342 -10.84 22.42 21.74
N LYS A 343 -11.70 23.33 21.27
CA LYS A 343 -13.15 23.08 21.15
C LYS A 343 -13.39 22.02 20.06
N PHE A 344 -14.29 21.07 20.31
CA PHE A 344 -14.63 20.01 19.34
C PHE A 344 -16.13 19.95 19.09
N GLU A 345 -16.53 20.13 17.84
CA GLU A 345 -17.92 20.04 17.38
C GLU A 345 -18.02 19.03 16.22
N HIS A 346 -19.21 18.43 16.04
CA HIS A 346 -19.43 17.52 14.92
C HIS A 346 -20.87 17.58 14.38
N VAL A 347 -21.02 17.26 13.09
CA VAL A 347 -22.31 17.15 12.39
C VAL A 347 -22.35 15.82 11.64
N ASN A 348 -23.41 15.02 11.79
CA ASN A 348 -23.52 13.71 11.12
C ASN A 348 -24.21 13.84 9.76
N ILE A 349 -23.61 13.31 8.69
CA ILE A 349 -24.09 13.48 7.30
C ILE A 349 -25.35 12.68 6.97
N HIS A 350 -25.63 11.63 7.75
CA HIS A 350 -26.75 10.72 7.50
C HIS A 350 -27.89 10.84 8.52
N ALA A 351 -27.71 11.64 9.57
CA ALA A 351 -28.71 11.79 10.64
C ALA A 351 -29.72 12.91 10.35
N GLU A 352 -29.39 13.85 9.47
CA GLU A 352 -30.16 15.06 9.21
C GLU A 352 -30.25 15.28 7.69
N GLY A 353 -31.39 15.74 7.17
CA GLY A 353 -31.52 16.05 5.72
C GLY A 353 -30.47 17.06 5.25
N SER A 354 -30.05 17.01 3.98
CA SER A 354 -28.90 17.80 3.48
C SER A 354 -28.98 19.31 3.73
N LYS A 355 -30.18 19.91 3.76
CA LYS A 355 -30.36 21.34 4.09
C LYS A 355 -30.04 21.62 5.56
N ASN A 356 -30.46 20.74 6.48
CA ASN A 356 -30.23 20.91 7.91
C ASN A 356 -28.74 20.80 8.26
N ILE A 357 -28.00 19.91 7.60
CA ILE A 357 -26.54 19.77 7.76
C ILE A 357 -25.82 21.07 7.43
N LEU A 358 -26.16 21.68 6.29
CA LEU A 358 -25.52 22.91 5.81
C LEU A 358 -25.82 24.08 6.74
N THR A 359 -27.09 24.25 7.15
CA THR A 359 -27.49 25.30 8.11
C THR A 359 -26.80 25.13 9.46
N ARG A 360 -26.73 23.89 9.97
CA ARG A 360 -26.05 23.60 11.24
C ARG A 360 -24.55 23.86 11.16
N LEU A 361 -23.92 23.47 10.05
CA LEU A 361 -22.50 23.75 9.81
C LEU A 361 -22.24 25.25 9.77
N GLU A 362 -23.04 26.02 9.03
CA GLU A 362 -22.92 27.49 8.97
C GLU A 362 -23.06 28.12 10.36
N MET A 363 -24.03 27.67 11.16
CA MET A 363 -24.25 28.16 12.52
C MET A 363 -23.05 27.88 13.45
N ILE A 364 -22.44 26.68 13.35
CA ILE A 364 -21.24 26.31 14.10
C ILE A 364 -20.06 27.19 13.67
N LEU A 365 -19.85 27.37 12.36
CA LEU A 365 -18.77 28.21 11.83
C LEU A 365 -18.91 29.65 12.34
N ARG A 366 -20.09 30.26 12.21
CA ARG A 366 -20.34 31.63 12.71
C ARG A 366 -20.10 31.72 14.23
N LYS A 367 -20.64 30.79 15.02
CA LYS A 367 -20.44 30.76 16.49
C LYS A 367 -18.95 30.78 16.87
N HIS A 368 -18.12 29.96 16.24
CA HIS A 368 -16.71 29.82 16.63
C HIS A 368 -15.78 30.84 15.98
N LEU A 369 -16.22 31.52 14.92
CA LEU A 369 -15.44 32.56 14.24
C LEU A 369 -15.75 33.97 14.76
N SER A 370 -16.94 34.18 15.34
CA SER A 370 -17.38 35.44 15.95
C SER A 370 -16.97 35.62 17.41
N ASP A 371 -16.57 34.54 18.11
CA ASP A 371 -15.95 34.61 19.43
C ASP A 371 -14.53 35.18 19.28
N GLU A 372 -14.36 36.50 19.31
CA GLU A 372 -13.06 37.11 19.66
C GLU A 372 -12.83 36.95 21.18
N PRO A 373 -11.59 36.68 21.64
CA PRO A 373 -11.27 36.77 23.06
C PRO A 373 -11.41 38.18 23.61
#